data_AF-A0A1K1N579-F1
#
_entry.id   AF-A0A1K1N579-F1
#
_cell.length_a   1.000
_cell.length_b   1.000
_cell.length_c   1.000
_cell.angle_alpha   90.00
_cell.angle_beta   90.00
_cell.angle_gamma   90.00
#
_symmetry.space_group_name_H-M   'P 1'
#
loop_
_entity.id
_entity.type
_entity.pdbx_description
1 polymer ?
#
loop_
_entity_poly.entity_id
_entity_poly.type
_entity_poly.pdbx_seq_one_letter_code
_entity_poly.pdbx_strand_id
1 'polypeptide(L)' 'MENVNVGYYIKLRRKELGMTQSQLAQKVGKSAQVISNWEWGYSPSMKMEELAKVATFLQVNVGYFFPAEEKQRTTDPP' A
#
# COMPACT_ATOMS: atom_id res chain seq x y z
N MET A 1 -12.39 -1.23 14.33
CA MET A 1 -11.99 -1.23 12.93
C MET A 1 -10.54 -1.65 12.91
N GLU A 2 -10.25 -2.88 12.50
CA GLU A 2 -8.86 -3.34 12.36
C GLU A 2 -8.11 -2.40 11.40
N ASN A 3 -6.93 -1.96 11.83
CA ASN A 3 -6.13 -0.97 11.11
C ASN A 3 -5.58 -1.58 9.82
N VAL A 4 -6.27 -1.35 8.70
CA VAL A 4 -5.73 -1.64 7.37
C VAL A 4 -4.41 -0.88 7.20
N ASN A 5 -3.31 -1.63 7.14
CA ASN A 5 -1.98 -1.06 6.95
C ASN A 5 -1.70 -0.87 5.45
N VAL A 6 -2.15 0.25 4.90
CA VAL A 6 -1.87 0.65 3.51
C VAL A 6 -0.36 0.62 3.19
N GLY A 7 0.48 1.05 4.14
CA GLY A 7 1.93 1.05 4.02
C GLY A 7 2.52 -0.34 3.75
N TYR A 8 1.99 -1.37 4.40
CA TYR A 8 2.38 -2.76 4.18
C TYR A 8 2.14 -3.18 2.72
N TYR A 9 0.96 -2.89 2.17
CA TYR A 9 0.61 -3.26 0.79
C TYR A 9 1.43 -2.48 -0.25
N ILE A 10 1.76 -1.21 0.01
CA ILE A 10 2.69 -0.43 -0.82
C ILE A 10 4.06 -1.13 -0.87
N LYS A 11 4.61 -1.48 0.29
CA LYS A 11 5.92 -2.14 0.40
C LYS A 11 5.92 -3.49 -0.29
N LEU A 12 4.88 -4.30 -0.07
CA LEU A 12 4.71 -5.62 -0.66
C LEU A 12 4.72 -5.51 -2.19
N ARG A 13 3.82 -4.71 -2.76
CA ARG A 13 3.68 -4.58 -4.21
C ARG A 13 4.91 -3.96 -4.87
N ARG A 14 5.53 -2.97 -4.24
CA ARG A 14 6.79 -2.38 -4.72
C ARG A 14 7.89 -3.43 -4.87
N LYS A 15 8.03 -4.33 -3.87
CA LYS A 15 9.03 -5.40 -3.90
C LYS A 15 8.74 -6.45 -4.98
N GLU A 16 7.47 -6.80 -5.19
CA GLU A 16 7.07 -7.70 -6.29
C GLU A 16 7.45 -7.16 -7.67
N LEU A 17 7.39 -5.83 -7.83
CA LEU A 17 7.83 -5.14 -9.05
C LEU A 17 9.35 -4.92 -9.12
N GLY A 18 10.13 -5.40 -8.15
CA GLY A 18 11.58 -5.23 -8.10
C GLY A 18 12.03 -3.77 -7.91
N MET A 19 11.17 -2.90 -7.40
CA MET A 19 11.45 -1.47 -7.26
C MET A 19 12.08 -1.13 -5.90
N THR A 20 13.01 -0.18 -5.88
CA THR A 20 13.51 0.45 -4.64
C THR A 20 12.56 1.56 -4.17
N GLN A 21 12.67 1.98 -2.90
CA GLN A 21 11.89 3.11 -2.37
C GLN A 21 12.17 4.39 -3.15
N SER A 22 13.43 4.65 -3.55
CA SER A 22 13.82 5.82 -4.34
C SER A 22 13.21 5.81 -5.74
N GLN A 23 13.10 4.64 -6.39
CA GLN A 23 12.46 4.53 -7.71
C GLN A 23 10.96 4.82 -7.64
N LEU A 24 10.26 4.33 -6.62
CA LEU A 24 8.86 4.68 -6.40
C LEU A 24 8.71 6.17 -6.07
N ALA A 25 9.59 6.70 -5.22
CA ALA A 25 9.58 8.11 -4.82
C ALA A 25 9.74 9.05 -6.03
N GLN A 26 10.68 8.76 -6.93
CA GLN A 26 10.90 9.54 -8.15
C GLN A 26 9.64 9.59 -9.03
N LYS A 27 8.95 8.46 -9.19
CA LYS A 27 7.70 8.39 -9.98
C LYS A 27 6.56 9.18 -9.32
N VAL A 28 6.42 9.10 -8.00
CA VAL A 28 5.37 9.79 -7.23
C VAL A 28 5.68 11.28 -7.04
N GLY A 29 6.92 11.72 -7.27
CA GLY A 29 7.37 13.09 -7.01
C GLY A 29 7.59 13.37 -5.53
N LYS A 30 8.14 12.39 -4.80
CA LYS A 30 8.41 12.45 -3.35
C LYS A 30 9.86 12.05 -3.06
N SER A 31 10.27 12.18 -1.80
CA SER A 31 11.55 11.66 -1.33
C SER A 31 11.44 10.18 -0.93
N ALA A 32 12.55 9.44 -0.99
CA ALA A 32 12.60 8.05 -0.52
C ALA A 32 12.22 7.93 0.97
N GLN A 33 12.54 8.96 1.78
CA GLN A 33 12.14 9.04 3.18
C GLN A 33 10.62 9.08 3.35
N VAL A 34 9.90 9.82 2.49
CA VAL A 34 8.43 9.87 2.51
C VAL A 34 7.85 8.49 2.20
N ILE A 35 8.37 7.79 1.18
CA ILE A 35 7.94 6.41 0.88
C ILE A 35 8.23 5.48 2.05
N SER A 36 9.41 5.57 2.67
CA SER A 36 9.76 4.76 3.84
C SER A 36 8.79 5.01 5.01
N ASN A 37 8.50 6.28 5.32
CA ASN A 37 7.56 6.65 6.37
C ASN A 37 6.16 6.11 6.10
N TRP A 38 5.69 6.12 4.85
CA TRP A 38 4.43 5.51 4.46
C TRP A 38 4.44 4.00 4.66
N GLU A 39 5.48 3.31 4.20
CA GLU A 39 5.61 1.85 4.30
C GLU A 39 5.68 1.33 5.73
N TRP A 40 6.19 2.14 6.65
CA TRP A 40 6.33 1.80 8.06
C TRP A 40 5.22 2.37 8.96
N GLY A 41 4.28 3.13 8.40
CA GLY A 41 3.19 3.75 9.17
C GLY A 41 3.64 4.90 10.09
N TYR A 42 4.82 5.48 9.85
CA TYR A 42 5.32 6.63 10.62
C TYR A 42 4.71 7.97 10.19
N SER A 43 3.98 8.00 9.08
CA SER A 43 3.27 9.20 8.61
C SER A 43 1.75 9.03 8.78
N PRO A 44 1.09 9.84 9.62
CA PRO A 44 -0.31 9.64 9.97
C PRO A 44 -1.30 10.05 8.87
N SER A 45 -0.87 10.64 7.75
CA SER A 45 -1.82 11.11 6.72
C SER A 45 -1.22 11.14 5.31
N MET A 46 -1.27 9.98 4.63
CA MET A 46 -1.21 9.94 3.18
C MET A 46 -2.51 10.49 2.59
N LYS A 47 -2.43 11.43 1.65
CA LYS A 47 -3.61 11.96 0.95
C LYS A 47 -4.12 10.95 -0.09
N MET A 48 -5.42 10.95 -0.36
CA MET A 48 -6.00 10.07 -1.41
C MET A 48 -5.38 10.28 -2.79
N GLU A 49 -4.99 11.51 -3.15
CA GLU A 49 -4.28 11.79 -4.40
C GLU A 49 -2.91 11.10 -4.46
N GLU A 50 -2.19 11.04 -3.33
CA GLU A 50 -0.90 10.37 -3.22
C GLU A 50 -1.07 8.86 -3.32
N LEU A 51 -2.10 8.31 -2.64
CA LEU A 51 -2.45 6.90 -2.73
C LEU A 51 -2.82 6.49 -4.17
N ALA A 52 -3.59 7.32 -4.87
CA ALA A 52 -3.94 7.10 -6.28
C ALA A 52 -2.70 7.11 -7.18
N LYS A 53 -1.77 8.05 -6.98
CA LYS A 53 -0.49 8.08 -7.72
C LYS A 53 0.34 6.82 -7.45
N VAL A 54 0.44 6.40 -6.19
CA VAL A 54 1.13 5.16 -5.80
C VAL A 54 0.47 3.95 -6.47
N ALA A 55 -0.86 3.84 -6.46
CA ALA A 55 -1.62 2.78 -7.12
C ALA A 55 -1.25 2.66 -8.61
N THR A 56 -1.26 3.80 -9.32
CA THR A 56 -0.90 3.89 -10.74
C THR A 56 0.50 3.34 -11.02
N PHE A 57 1.51 3.76 -10.24
CA PHE A 57 2.89 3.30 -10.48
C PHE A 57 3.16 1.88 -10.00
N LEU A 58 2.36 1.38 -9.06
CA LEU A 58 2.39 -0.01 -8.61
C LEU A 58 1.51 -0.95 -9.46
N GLN A 59 0.86 -0.42 -10.50
CA GLN A 59 0.02 -1.17 -11.44
C GLN A 59 -1.09 -1.94 -10.71
N VAL A 60 -1.74 -1.29 -9.75
CA VAL A 60 -2.87 -1.81 -8.97
C VAL A 60 -3.98 -0.77 -8.89
N ASN A 61 -5.20 -1.20 -8.55
CA ASN A 61 -6.27 -0.29 -8.15
C ASN A 61 -6.07 0.12 -6.68
N VAL A 62 -6.59 1.29 -6.27
CA VAL A 62 -6.62 1.73 -4.86
C VAL A 62 -7.24 0.67 -3.93
N GLY A 63 -8.23 -0.11 -4.39
CA GLY A 63 -8.81 -1.21 -3.62
C GLY A 63 -7.82 -2.29 -3.18
N TYR A 64 -6.68 -2.45 -3.87
CA TYR A 64 -5.62 -3.38 -3.46
C TYR A 64 -5.08 -3.10 -2.05
N PHE A 65 -5.06 -1.83 -1.63
CA PHE A 65 -4.57 -1.45 -0.31
C PHE A 65 -5.58 -1.71 0.81
N PHE A 66 -6.81 -2.09 0.47
CA PHE A 66 -7.92 -2.33 1.38
C PHE A 66 -8.58 -3.67 1.05
N PRO A 67 -7.91 -4.81 1.33
CA PRO A 67 -8.53 -6.10 1.13
C PRO A 67 -9.81 -6.17 1.95
N ALA A 68 -10.89 -6.63 1.32
CA ALA A 68 -12.11 -6.95 2.04
C ALA A 68 -11.76 -7.99 3.10
N GLU A 69 -12.26 -7.81 4.33
CA GLU A 69 -12.13 -8.84 5.37
C GLU A 69 -12.59 -10.16 4.75
N GLU A 70 -11.67 -11.12 4.62
CA GLU A 70 -12.07 -12.51 4.46
C GLU A 70 -12.84 -12.84 5.73
N LYS A 71 -14.18 -12.73 5.68
CA LYS A 71 -15.03 -13.49 6.59
C LYS A 71 -14.45 -14.88 6.55
N GLN A 72 -13.91 -15.31 7.69
CA GLN A 72 -13.56 -16.69 7.93
C GLN A 72 -14.70 -17.50 7.31
N ARG A 73 -14.40 -18.24 6.23
CA ARG A 73 -15.21 -19.39 5.87
C ARG A 73 -15.02 -20.33 7.03
N THR A 74 -15.77 -20.08 8.12
CA THR A 74 -16.08 -21.08 9.12
C THR A 74 -16.66 -22.21 8.31
N THR A 75 -15.84 -23.25 8.19
CA THR A 75 -16.22 -24.60 7.81
C THR A 75 -17.71 -24.79 8.04
N ASP A 76 -18.50 -24.89 6.97
CA ASP A 76 -19.86 -25.42 7.09
C ASP A 76 -19.71 -26.82 7.70
N PRO A 77 -20.23 -27.09 8.91
CA PRO A 77 -20.39 -28.45 9.38
C PRO A 77 -21.75 -28.99 8.88
N PRO A 78 -21.86 -30.32 8.82
CA PRO A 78 -22.10 -31.11 7.61
C PRO A 78 -23.49 -30.98 6.97
#